data_AF-A0A2I0LA85-F1
#
_entry.id   AF-A0A2I0LA85-F1
#
_cell.length_a   1.000
_cell.length_b   1.000
_cell.length_c   1.000
_cell.angle_alpha   90.00
_cell.angle_beta   90.00
_cell.angle_gamma   90.00
#
_symmetry.space_group_name_H-M   'P 1'
#
loop_
_entity.id
_entity.type
_entity.pdbx_description
1 polymer ?
#
loop_
_entity_poly.entity_id
_entity_poly.type
_entity_poly.pdbx_seq_one_letter_code
_entity_poly.pdbx_strand_id
1 'polypeptide(L)'
;MPLFYYTPNVILAAIIITAVIGLIDYQAAFRLWKVDKLDFVACLSSFFGVLFISVPLGLAIAVGISVFKILLHVTRPNTVVLGNIPGTQIYQSLTRYREALKVPSFLILAVEAPIYFANSTYLQERILRWVREEEEWIKENNGSALKCLILDMTAVTAIDTSGIDAIREIKKMLEKRSIKLVLTNPVATVMEKLHQSKTLEYLGLDGLYVTVGEAVSDISSQWKCHA
;
A
#
# COMPACT_ATOMS: atom_id res chain seq x y z
N MET A 1 -14.65 -58.10 2.01
CA MET A 1 -13.29 -58.46 2.45
C MET A 1 -13.36 -58.99 3.89
N PRO A 2 -13.48 -60.31 4.11
CA PRO A 2 -13.70 -60.88 5.45
C PRO A 2 -12.43 -60.91 6.34
N LEU A 3 -11.23 -60.68 5.78
CA LEU A 3 -9.96 -60.77 6.52
C LEU A 3 -9.79 -59.71 7.62
N PHE A 4 -10.41 -58.53 7.49
CA PHE A 4 -10.27 -57.42 8.44
C PHE A 4 -11.42 -57.32 9.45
N TYR A 5 -12.40 -58.24 9.39
CA TYR A 5 -13.61 -58.18 10.21
C TYR A 5 -13.33 -58.22 11.72
N TYR A 6 -12.27 -58.94 12.13
CA TYR A 6 -11.88 -59.09 13.54
C TYR A 6 -10.79 -58.12 14.00
N THR A 7 -10.46 -57.09 13.21
CA THR A 7 -9.39 -56.15 13.58
C THR A 7 -9.81 -55.36 14.82
N PRO A 8 -9.07 -55.46 15.95
CA PRO A 8 -9.38 -54.70 17.15
C PRO A 8 -9.28 -53.19 16.92
N ASN A 9 -10.22 -52.42 17.45
CA ASN A 9 -10.24 -50.95 17.36
C ASN A 9 -8.94 -50.29 17.85
N VAL A 10 -8.25 -50.93 18.81
CA VAL A 10 -6.97 -50.46 19.35
C VAL A 10 -5.88 -50.39 18.27
N ILE A 11 -5.82 -51.41 17.39
CA ILE A 11 -4.83 -51.45 16.30
C ILE A 11 -5.13 -50.36 15.28
N LEU A 12 -6.41 -50.14 14.95
CA LEU A 12 -6.82 -49.07 14.04
C LEU A 12 -6.49 -47.68 14.61
N ALA A 13 -6.77 -47.45 15.89
CA ALA A 13 -6.45 -46.20 16.57
C ALA A 13 -4.94 -45.93 16.59
N ALA A 14 -4.12 -46.95 16.87
CA ALA A 14 -2.66 -46.83 16.86
C ALA A 14 -2.13 -46.42 15.47
N ILE A 15 -2.63 -47.06 14.40
CA ILE A 15 -2.25 -46.71 13.02
C ILE A 15 -2.63 -45.25 12.71
N ILE A 16 -3.85 -44.82 13.04
CA ILE A 16 -4.29 -43.44 12.82
C ILE A 16 -3.42 -42.43 13.59
N ILE A 17 -3.15 -42.67 14.88
CA ILE A 17 -2.33 -41.76 15.70
C ILE A 17 -0.92 -41.65 15.12
N THR A 18 -0.29 -42.78 14.77
CA THR A 18 1.06 -42.75 14.17
C THR A 18 1.09 -42.05 12.81
N ALA A 19 0.03 -42.14 12.02
CA ALA A 19 -0.07 -41.40 10.75
C ALA A 19 -0.26 -39.89 10.96
N VAL A 20 -1.07 -39.48 11.95
CA VAL A 20 -1.43 -38.07 12.18
C VAL A 20 -0.33 -37.31 12.93
N ILE A 21 0.42 -37.94 13.83
CA ILE A 21 1.43 -37.23 14.65
C ILE A 21 2.51 -36.57 13.78
N GLY A 22 2.85 -37.17 12.63
CA GLY A 22 3.79 -36.61 11.66
C GLY A 22 3.24 -35.43 10.84
N LEU A 23 1.92 -35.20 10.85
CA LEU A 23 1.27 -34.10 10.14
C LEU A 23 1.24 -32.80 10.97
N ILE A 24 1.47 -32.87 12.27
CA ILE A 24 1.41 -31.71 13.16
C ILE A 24 2.73 -30.92 13.06
N ASP A 25 2.73 -29.85 12.28
CA ASP A 25 3.87 -28.94 12.16
C ASP A 25 3.75 -27.74 13.13
N TYR A 26 4.24 -27.94 14.35
CA TYR A 26 4.31 -26.89 15.36
C TYR A 26 5.32 -25.78 15.03
N GLN A 27 6.35 -26.07 14.24
CA GLN A 27 7.33 -25.05 13.83
C GLN A 27 6.73 -24.07 12.82
N ALA A 28 5.87 -24.56 11.92
CA ALA A 28 5.11 -23.70 11.01
C ALA A 28 4.18 -22.75 11.77
N ALA A 29 3.44 -23.25 12.77
CA ALA A 29 2.56 -22.40 13.58
C ALA A 29 3.35 -21.29 14.32
N PHE A 30 4.50 -21.62 14.89
CA PHE A 30 5.36 -20.62 15.54
C PHE A 30 5.95 -19.60 14.57
N ARG A 31 6.28 -20.03 13.34
CA ARG A 31 6.75 -19.15 12.27
C ARG A 31 5.66 -18.16 11.85
N LEU A 32 4.41 -18.63 11.69
CA LEU A 32 3.27 -17.76 11.40
C LEU A 32 3.12 -16.68 12.47
N TRP A 33 3.18 -17.05 13.76
CA TRP A 33 3.10 -16.07 14.85
C TRP A 33 4.18 -14.98 14.78
N LYS A 34 5.41 -15.33 14.38
CA LYS A 34 6.52 -14.37 14.24
C LYS A 34 6.40 -13.48 13.00
N VAL A 35 5.87 -14.00 11.90
CA VAL A 35 5.83 -13.31 10.60
C VAL A 35 4.53 -12.52 10.43
N ASP A 36 3.38 -13.17 10.62
CA ASP A 36 2.07 -12.55 10.43
C ASP A 36 1.03 -13.10 11.43
N LYS A 37 0.63 -12.22 12.35
CA LYS A 37 -0.33 -12.56 13.40
C LYS A 37 -1.72 -12.91 12.85
N LEU A 38 -2.14 -12.34 11.72
CA LEU A 38 -3.45 -12.63 11.14
C LEU A 38 -3.49 -14.01 10.50
N ASP A 39 -2.40 -14.44 9.88
CA ASP A 39 -2.30 -15.81 9.34
C ASP A 39 -2.25 -16.85 10.47
N PHE A 40 -1.61 -16.51 11.59
CA PHE A 40 -1.69 -17.34 12.79
C PHE A 40 -3.12 -17.42 13.33
N VAL A 41 -3.85 -16.31 13.39
CA VAL A 41 -5.26 -16.31 13.82
C VAL A 41 -6.12 -17.14 12.87
N ALA A 42 -5.90 -17.04 11.56
CA ALA A 42 -6.59 -17.89 10.57
C ALA A 42 -6.29 -19.38 10.81
N CYS A 43 -5.02 -19.74 11.02
CA CYS A 43 -4.61 -21.11 11.36
C CYS A 43 -5.27 -21.63 12.64
N LEU A 44 -5.25 -20.82 13.71
CA LEU A 44 -5.83 -21.18 15.00
C LEU A 44 -7.36 -21.32 14.92
N SER A 45 -8.01 -20.45 14.15
CA SER A 45 -9.45 -20.51 13.90
C SER A 45 -9.84 -21.78 13.13
N SER A 46 -9.03 -22.21 12.15
CA SER A 46 -9.23 -23.47 11.44
C SER A 46 -9.11 -24.65 12.40
N PHE A 47 -8.04 -24.68 13.20
CA PHE A 47 -7.79 -25.75 14.16
C PHE A 47 -8.95 -25.94 15.15
N PHE A 48 -9.34 -24.87 15.83
CA PHE A 48 -10.45 -24.93 16.80
C PHE A 48 -11.82 -25.09 16.14
N GLY A 49 -12.02 -24.50 14.96
CA GLY A 49 -13.27 -24.64 14.21
C GLY A 49 -13.51 -26.08 13.75
N VAL A 50 -12.48 -26.77 13.28
CA VAL A 50 -12.55 -28.20 12.92
C VAL A 50 -12.75 -29.06 14.18
N LEU A 51 -12.06 -28.72 15.28
CA LEU A 51 -12.11 -29.49 16.53
C LEU A 51 -13.48 -29.43 17.23
N PHE A 52 -14.10 -28.25 17.28
CA PHE A 52 -15.32 -28.03 18.07
C PHE A 52 -16.61 -27.99 17.25
N ILE A 53 -16.54 -27.72 15.95
CA ILE A 53 -17.73 -27.50 15.11
C ILE A 53 -17.82 -28.57 14.02
N SER A 54 -17.06 -28.43 12.94
CA SER A 54 -17.00 -29.38 11.83
C SER A 54 -15.88 -29.00 10.86
N VAL A 55 -15.43 -29.98 10.07
CA VAL A 55 -14.40 -29.76 9.05
C VAL A 55 -14.77 -28.62 8.08
N PRO A 56 -15.97 -28.60 7.46
CA PRO A 56 -16.30 -27.56 6.49
C PRO A 56 -16.42 -26.16 7.11
N LEU A 57 -17.00 -26.05 8.31
CA LEU A 57 -17.19 -24.75 8.97
C LEU A 57 -15.86 -24.18 9.49
N GLY A 58 -14.98 -25.01 10.06
CA GLY A 58 -13.66 -24.56 10.49
C GLY A 58 -12.80 -24.02 9.35
N LEU A 59 -12.85 -24.67 8.18
CA LEU A 59 -12.17 -24.18 6.98
C LEU A 59 -12.79 -22.88 6.47
N ALA A 60 -14.13 -22.78 6.44
CA ALA A 60 -14.82 -21.57 5.97
C ALA A 60 -14.45 -20.33 6.81
N ILE A 61 -14.33 -20.47 8.13
CA ILE A 61 -13.92 -19.37 9.02
C ILE A 61 -12.50 -18.89 8.70
N ALA A 62 -11.56 -19.82 8.53
CA ALA A 62 -10.17 -19.50 8.23
C ALA A 62 -10.00 -18.79 6.87
N VAL A 63 -10.74 -19.24 5.87
CA VAL A 63 -10.82 -18.57 4.56
C VAL A 63 -11.41 -17.17 4.72
N GLY A 64 -12.48 -17.02 5.50
CA GLY A 64 -13.08 -15.72 5.78
C GLY A 64 -12.10 -14.73 6.41
N ILE A 65 -11.31 -15.16 7.40
CA ILE A 65 -10.27 -14.34 8.02
C ILE A 65 -9.18 -13.95 7.00
N SER A 66 -8.79 -14.89 6.13
CA SER A 66 -7.78 -14.64 5.09
C SER A 66 -8.28 -13.62 4.06
N VAL A 67 -9.53 -13.73 3.61
CA VAL A 67 -10.17 -12.75 2.73
C VAL A 67 -10.27 -11.38 3.41
N PHE A 68 -10.68 -11.36 4.68
CA PHE A 68 -10.77 -10.12 5.45
C PHE A 68 -9.41 -9.43 5.59
N LYS A 69 -8.33 -10.20 5.85
CA LYS A 69 -6.95 -9.69 5.86
C LYS A 69 -6.58 -9.03 4.52
N ILE A 70 -6.90 -9.68 3.40
CA ILE A 70 -6.63 -9.12 2.06
C ILE A 70 -7.38 -7.80 1.87
N LEU A 71 -8.66 -7.73 2.26
CA LEU A 71 -9.44 -6.50 2.20
C LEU A 71 -8.83 -5.37 3.04
N LEU A 72 -8.37 -5.66 4.26
CA LEU A 72 -7.68 -4.68 5.10
C LEU A 72 -6.40 -4.15 4.45
N HIS A 73 -5.64 -5.02 3.80
CA HIS A 73 -4.42 -4.64 3.11
C HIS A 73 -4.69 -3.76 1.88
N VAL A 74 -5.69 -4.13 1.07
CA VAL A 74 -6.08 -3.38 -0.13
C VAL A 74 -6.63 -2.00 0.23
N THR A 75 -7.44 -1.90 1.28
CA THR A 75 -8.08 -0.64 1.72
C THR A 75 -7.12 0.36 2.35
N ARG A 76 -5.97 -0.09 2.86
CA ARG A 76 -4.96 0.76 3.52
C ARG A 76 -3.59 0.61 2.88
N PRO A 77 -3.41 1.09 1.66
CA PRO A 77 -2.14 1.00 0.96
C PRO A 77 -1.04 1.78 1.68
N ASN A 78 0.20 1.31 1.50
CA ASN A 78 1.37 2.00 1.99
C ASN A 78 1.62 3.27 1.18
N THR A 79 1.89 4.36 1.89
CA THR A 79 2.34 5.63 1.33
C THR A 79 3.60 6.06 2.05
N VAL A 80 4.59 6.50 1.29
CA VAL A 80 5.94 6.76 1.82
C VAL A 80 6.38 8.15 1.42
N VAL A 81 6.91 8.92 2.37
CA VAL A 81 7.54 10.21 2.07
C VAL A 81 8.96 9.96 1.56
N LEU A 82 9.26 10.52 0.39
CA LEU A 82 10.57 10.43 -0.24
C LEU A 82 11.41 11.67 0.05
N GLY A 83 12.71 11.48 0.21
CA GLY A 83 13.73 12.51 0.28
C GLY A 83 14.84 12.26 -0.75
N ASN A 84 15.57 13.32 -1.10
CA ASN A 84 16.73 13.23 -1.97
C ASN A 84 17.95 12.77 -1.19
N ILE A 85 18.75 11.85 -1.76
CA ILE A 85 20.07 11.51 -1.22
C ILE A 85 21.07 12.55 -1.74
N PRO A 86 21.74 13.32 -0.86
CA PRO A 86 22.63 14.41 -1.24
C PRO A 86 23.71 13.98 -2.24
N GLY A 87 23.93 14.80 -3.27
CA GLY A 87 24.92 14.53 -4.32
C GLY A 87 24.46 13.51 -5.37
N THR A 88 23.21 13.04 -5.31
CA THR A 88 22.64 12.11 -6.28
C THR A 88 21.26 12.57 -6.77
N GLN A 89 20.78 11.96 -7.85
CA GLN A 89 19.41 12.15 -8.36
C GLN A 89 18.43 11.10 -7.80
N ILE A 90 18.81 10.41 -6.71
CA ILE A 90 18.04 9.31 -6.14
C ILE A 90 17.10 9.84 -5.06
N TYR A 91 15.84 9.45 -5.15
CA TYR A 91 14.81 9.73 -4.15
C TYR A 91 14.43 8.44 -3.44
N GLN A 92 14.50 8.44 -2.11
CA GLN A 92 14.27 7.26 -1.29
C GLN A 92 13.50 7.59 -0.01
N SER A 93 12.90 6.56 0.60
CA SER A 93 12.12 6.70 1.83
C SER A 93 12.92 7.35 2.97
N LEU A 94 12.41 8.45 3.51
CA LEU A 94 12.97 9.12 4.71
C LEU A 94 12.99 8.20 5.94
N THR A 95 12.03 7.27 6.03
CA THR A 95 11.94 6.33 7.15
C THR A 95 12.98 5.21 7.05
N ARG A 96 13.38 4.83 5.81
CA ARG A 96 14.29 3.70 5.56
C ARG A 96 15.75 4.12 5.46
N TYR A 97 16.02 5.28 4.87
CA TYR A 97 17.37 5.77 4.61
C TYR A 97 17.63 7.05 5.39
N ARG A 98 18.64 7.03 6.27
CA ARG A 98 18.95 8.16 7.17
C ARG A 98 19.60 9.33 6.43
N GLU A 99 20.21 9.03 5.29
CA GLU A 99 20.89 10.00 4.43
C GLU A 99 19.91 10.79 3.54
N ALA A 100 18.66 10.34 3.42
CA ALA A 100 17.66 11.02 2.61
C ALA A 100 17.18 12.31 3.30
N LEU A 101 17.19 13.42 2.58
CA LEU A 101 16.79 14.74 3.07
C LEU A 101 15.54 15.24 2.34
N LYS A 102 14.69 15.96 3.06
CA LYS A 102 13.54 16.65 2.47
C LYS A 102 14.02 17.73 1.51
N VAL A 103 13.27 17.92 0.42
CA VAL A 103 13.51 19.01 -0.54
C VAL A 103 12.65 20.22 -0.14
N PRO A 104 13.23 21.41 0.07
CA PRO A 104 12.48 22.59 0.48
C PRO A 104 11.33 22.93 -0.47
N SER A 105 10.16 23.30 0.06
CA SER A 105 8.94 23.60 -0.71
C SER A 105 8.31 22.45 -1.50
N PHE A 106 8.84 21.22 -1.41
CA PHE A 106 8.29 20.03 -2.03
C PHE A 106 7.89 18.98 -0.98
N LEU A 107 6.73 18.37 -1.20
CA LEU A 107 6.32 17.14 -0.55
C LEU A 107 6.30 16.04 -1.61
N ILE A 108 7.08 14.98 -1.42
CA ILE A 108 7.20 13.89 -2.40
C ILE A 108 6.66 12.63 -1.75
N LEU A 109 5.57 12.08 -2.30
CA LEU A 109 4.92 10.89 -1.77
C LEU A 109 4.93 9.77 -2.81
N ALA A 110 5.45 8.61 -2.45
CA ALA A 110 5.29 7.38 -3.22
C ALA A 110 4.01 6.66 -2.81
N VAL A 111 3.19 6.33 -3.80
CA VAL A 111 2.02 5.47 -3.63
C VAL A 111 2.41 4.05 -4.02
N GLU A 112 2.61 3.17 -3.04
CA GLU A 112 3.10 1.80 -3.24
C GLU A 112 1.97 0.79 -3.45
N ALA A 113 0.91 1.17 -4.16
CA ALA A 113 -0.23 0.29 -4.40
C ALA A 113 -1.10 0.73 -5.59
N PRO A 114 -1.89 -0.18 -6.18
CA PRO A 114 -2.99 0.19 -7.07
C PRO A 114 -4.00 1.10 -6.37
N ILE A 115 -4.62 2.00 -7.14
CA ILE A 115 -5.65 2.90 -6.64
C ILE A 115 -7.01 2.42 -7.14
N TYR A 116 -7.83 1.94 -6.22
CA TYR A 116 -9.17 1.43 -6.49
C TYR A 116 -10.21 2.15 -5.63
N PHE A 117 -11.48 1.97 -5.95
CA PHE A 117 -12.61 2.42 -5.13
C PHE A 117 -12.45 2.04 -3.64
N ALA A 118 -11.93 0.85 -3.36
CA ALA A 118 -11.74 0.36 -1.99
C ALA A 118 -10.74 1.21 -1.16
N ASN A 119 -9.81 1.94 -1.79
CA ASN A 119 -8.75 2.66 -1.09
C ASN A 119 -8.60 4.13 -1.48
N SER A 120 -9.30 4.61 -2.51
CA SER A 120 -9.16 5.96 -3.04
C SER A 120 -9.49 7.04 -1.99
N THR A 121 -10.57 6.88 -1.22
CA THR A 121 -10.95 7.79 -0.14
C THR A 121 -9.88 7.83 0.96
N TYR A 122 -9.39 6.65 1.37
CA TYR A 122 -8.34 6.56 2.38
C TYR A 122 -7.05 7.24 1.90
N LEU A 123 -6.67 7.03 0.64
CA LEU A 123 -5.48 7.62 0.03
C LEU A 123 -5.61 9.15 -0.03
N GLN A 124 -6.76 9.67 -0.44
CA GLN A 124 -7.05 11.11 -0.46
C GLN A 124 -6.90 11.72 0.95
N GLU A 125 -7.57 11.16 1.95
CA GLU A 125 -7.47 11.65 3.33
C GLU A 125 -6.05 11.58 3.87
N ARG A 126 -5.33 10.51 3.54
CA ARG A 126 -3.94 10.29 3.96
C ARG A 126 -2.99 11.31 3.32
N ILE A 127 -3.09 11.55 2.02
CA ILE A 127 -2.28 12.54 1.30
C ILE A 127 -2.54 13.94 1.87
N LEU A 128 -3.80 14.31 2.07
CA LEU A 128 -4.15 15.61 2.63
C LEU A 128 -3.68 15.76 4.09
N ARG A 129 -3.61 14.67 4.84
CA ARG A 129 -3.03 14.67 6.19
C ARG A 129 -1.53 14.94 6.13
N TRP A 130 -0.80 14.26 5.24
CA TRP A 130 0.63 14.53 5.01
C TRP A 130 0.89 15.98 4.62
N VAL A 131 0.06 16.56 3.75
CA VAL A 131 0.18 17.96 3.36
C VAL A 131 0.04 18.88 4.57
N ARG A 132 -0.93 18.64 5.46
CA ARG A 132 -1.10 19.44 6.69
C ARG A 132 0.06 19.29 7.65
N GLU A 133 0.51 18.05 7.88
CA GLU A 133 1.67 17.76 8.74
C GLU A 133 2.95 18.43 8.21
N GLU A 134 3.13 18.47 6.89
CA GLU A 134 4.26 19.15 6.27
C GLU A 134 4.15 20.69 6.39
N GLU A 135 2.96 21.26 6.17
CA GLU A 135 2.71 22.70 6.38
C GLU A 135 2.97 23.12 7.84
N GLU A 136 2.59 22.30 8.81
CA GLU A 136 2.85 22.52 10.24
C GLU A 136 4.35 22.44 10.55
N TRP A 137 5.04 21.40 10.06
CA TRP A 137 6.49 21.25 10.21
C TRP A 137 7.27 22.42 9.62
N ILE A 138 6.86 22.91 8.43
CA ILE A 138 7.47 24.09 7.79
C ILE A 138 7.31 25.34 8.67
N LYS A 139 6.13 25.55 9.26
CA LYS A 139 5.87 26.70 10.13
C LYS A 139 6.73 26.67 11.40
N GLU A 140 6.87 25.51 12.02
CA GLU A 140 7.69 25.34 13.24
C GLU A 140 9.18 25.56 12.98
N ASN A 141 9.66 25.22 11.77
CA ASN A 141 11.07 25.31 11.41
C ASN A 141 11.43 26.58 10.61
N ASN A 142 10.52 27.56 10.51
CA ASN A 142 10.67 28.77 9.68
C ASN A 142 11.10 28.45 8.23
N GLY A 143 10.57 27.35 7.68
CA GLY A 143 10.88 26.88 6.33
C GLY A 143 10.17 27.68 5.24
N SER A 144 10.54 27.41 4.00
CA SER A 144 9.80 27.92 2.84
C SER A 144 8.44 27.23 2.71
N ALA A 145 7.39 28.00 2.40
CA ALA A 145 6.04 27.46 2.21
C ALA A 145 6.03 26.27 1.24
N LEU A 146 5.14 25.31 1.50
CA LEU A 146 4.90 24.19 0.60
C LEU A 146 4.27 24.71 -0.69
N LYS A 147 4.90 24.39 -1.83
CA LYS A 147 4.46 24.88 -3.15
C LYS A 147 4.10 23.75 -4.11
N CYS A 148 4.67 22.56 -3.93
CA CYS A 148 4.39 21.44 -4.81
C CYS A 148 4.28 20.10 -4.04
N LEU A 149 3.28 19.31 -4.43
CA LEU A 149 3.14 17.91 -4.05
C LEU A 149 3.41 17.05 -5.30
N ILE A 150 4.42 16.19 -5.19
CA ILE A 150 4.76 15.19 -6.22
C ILE A 150 4.25 13.83 -5.74
N LEU A 151 3.41 13.19 -6.55
CA LEU A 151 3.01 11.79 -6.36
C LEU A 151 3.86 10.91 -7.29
N ASP A 152 4.67 10.06 -6.69
CA ASP A 152 5.36 8.99 -7.39
C ASP A 152 4.41 7.81 -7.60
N MET A 153 4.05 7.62 -8.87
CA MET A 153 3.12 6.62 -9.36
C MET A 153 3.83 5.38 -9.92
N THR A 154 5.16 5.28 -9.75
CA THR A 154 5.96 4.15 -10.27
C THR A 154 5.42 2.79 -9.84
N ALA A 155 4.97 2.68 -8.59
CA ALA A 155 4.44 1.44 -8.01
C ALA A 155 2.91 1.29 -8.17
N VAL A 156 2.24 2.26 -8.78
CA VAL A 156 0.78 2.21 -9.03
C VAL A 156 0.54 1.41 -10.30
N THR A 157 0.27 0.11 -10.16
CA THR A 157 0.12 -0.79 -11.33
C THR A 157 -1.23 -0.68 -12.03
N ALA A 158 -2.24 -0.14 -11.35
CA ALA A 158 -3.59 0.03 -11.88
C ALA A 158 -4.33 1.17 -11.17
N ILE A 159 -5.26 1.77 -11.91
CA ILE A 159 -6.19 2.78 -11.40
C ILE A 159 -7.60 2.51 -11.93
N ASP A 160 -8.64 2.74 -11.15
CA ASP A 160 -10.04 2.73 -11.62
C ASP A 160 -10.63 4.15 -11.65
N THR A 161 -11.90 4.27 -12.10
CA THR A 161 -12.58 5.56 -12.21
C THR A 161 -12.60 6.32 -10.89
N SER A 162 -12.85 5.62 -9.78
CA SER A 162 -12.88 6.23 -8.45
C SER A 162 -11.51 6.72 -8.00
N GLY A 163 -10.44 6.01 -8.36
CA GLY A 163 -9.06 6.47 -8.17
C GLY A 163 -8.75 7.75 -8.98
N ILE A 164 -9.20 7.81 -10.23
CA ILE A 164 -9.03 9.00 -11.09
C ILE A 164 -9.76 10.20 -10.49
N ASP A 165 -11.00 10.02 -10.04
CA ASP A 165 -11.78 11.08 -9.41
C ASP A 165 -11.15 11.55 -8.10
N ALA A 166 -10.56 10.64 -7.31
CA ALA A 166 -9.79 11.01 -6.14
C ALA A 166 -8.58 11.88 -6.48
N ILE A 167 -7.82 11.57 -7.53
CA ILE A 167 -6.69 12.41 -7.99
C ILE A 167 -7.19 13.82 -8.37
N ARG A 168 -8.32 13.92 -9.07
CA ARG A 168 -8.90 15.23 -9.44
C ARG A 168 -9.32 16.04 -8.23
N GLU A 169 -9.97 15.41 -7.25
CA GLU A 169 -10.39 16.10 -6.03
C GLU A 169 -9.17 16.53 -5.20
N ILE A 170 -8.13 15.68 -5.10
CA ILE A 170 -6.85 16.06 -4.49
C ILE A 170 -6.28 17.30 -5.19
N LYS A 171 -6.22 17.31 -6.53
CA LYS A 171 -5.73 18.46 -7.31
C LYS A 171 -6.50 19.73 -6.96
N LYS A 172 -7.83 19.68 -7.01
CA LYS A 172 -8.72 20.80 -6.69
C LYS A 172 -8.53 21.32 -5.27
N MET A 173 -8.34 20.41 -4.31
CA MET A 173 -8.09 20.78 -2.91
C MET A 173 -6.71 21.44 -2.70
N LEU A 174 -5.70 21.02 -3.47
CA LEU A 174 -4.35 21.60 -3.44
C LEU A 174 -4.29 22.95 -4.16
N GLU A 175 -5.01 23.11 -5.27
CA GLU A 175 -5.12 24.40 -5.98
C GLU A 175 -5.70 25.50 -5.08
N LYS A 176 -6.71 25.18 -4.26
CA LYS A 176 -7.25 26.10 -3.25
C LYS A 176 -6.21 26.57 -2.23
N ARG A 177 -5.13 25.81 -2.05
CA ARG A 177 -4.00 26.11 -1.15
C ARG A 177 -2.79 26.68 -1.91
N SER A 178 -2.90 26.93 -3.21
CA SER A 178 -1.79 27.33 -4.08
C SER A 178 -0.65 26.29 -4.14
N ILE A 179 -0.96 24.99 -3.94
CA ILE A 179 -0.01 23.88 -4.05
C ILE A 179 -0.22 23.20 -5.41
N LYS A 180 0.85 23.09 -6.21
CA LYS A 180 0.83 22.37 -7.50
C LYS A 180 0.88 20.87 -7.26
N LEU A 181 -0.05 20.11 -7.84
CA LEU A 181 0.00 18.64 -7.87
C LEU A 181 0.71 18.17 -9.15
N VAL A 182 1.63 17.23 -8.99
CA VAL A 182 2.38 16.62 -10.09
C VAL A 182 2.40 15.11 -9.93
N LEU A 183 2.21 14.39 -11.03
CA LEU A 183 2.34 12.94 -11.10
C LEU A 183 3.67 12.57 -11.75
N THR A 184 4.30 11.51 -11.27
CA THR A 184 5.56 11.00 -11.85
C THR A 184 5.46 9.52 -12.17
N ASN A 185 5.99 9.14 -13.34
CA ASN A 185 6.14 7.76 -13.80
C ASN A 185 4.90 6.83 -13.67
N PRO A 186 3.68 7.24 -14.06
CA PRO A 186 2.56 6.31 -14.08
C PRO A 186 2.81 5.24 -15.15
N VAL A 187 2.55 3.98 -14.80
CA VAL A 187 2.68 2.86 -15.74
C VAL A 187 1.72 2.99 -16.92
N ALA A 188 2.03 2.32 -18.04
CA ALA A 188 1.29 2.46 -19.30
C ALA A 188 -0.25 2.31 -19.15
N THR A 189 -0.71 1.31 -18.40
CA THR A 189 -2.14 1.07 -18.17
C THR A 189 -2.82 2.18 -17.37
N VAL A 190 -2.09 2.81 -16.45
CA VAL A 190 -2.57 3.97 -15.67
C VAL A 190 -2.56 5.21 -16.55
N MET A 191 -1.51 5.40 -17.34
CA MET A 191 -1.40 6.51 -18.29
C MET A 191 -2.54 6.51 -19.30
N GLU A 192 -2.85 5.35 -19.88
CA GLU A 192 -3.94 5.20 -20.84
C GLU A 192 -5.29 5.62 -20.23
N LYS A 193 -5.57 5.17 -19.01
CA LYS A 193 -6.80 5.54 -18.29
C LYS A 193 -6.86 7.03 -17.96
N LEU A 194 -5.75 7.63 -17.54
CA LEU A 194 -5.66 9.08 -17.28
C LEU A 194 -5.88 9.91 -18.55
N HIS A 195 -5.41 9.40 -19.70
CA HIS A 195 -5.62 10.03 -21.00
C HIS A 195 -7.09 9.92 -21.43
N GLN A 196 -7.66 8.72 -21.41
CA GLN A 196 -9.07 8.47 -21.77
C GLN A 196 -10.04 9.25 -20.89
N SER A 197 -9.70 9.47 -19.61
CA SER A 197 -10.50 10.26 -18.69
C SER A 197 -10.31 11.77 -18.85
N LYS A 198 -9.43 12.27 -19.75
CA LYS A 198 -9.05 13.70 -19.85
C LYS A 198 -8.45 14.27 -18.56
N THR A 199 -7.96 13.41 -17.67
CA THR A 199 -7.33 13.85 -16.41
C THR A 199 -5.95 14.46 -16.67
N LEU A 200 -5.26 14.01 -17.72
CA LEU A 200 -3.99 14.62 -18.16
C LEU A 200 -4.19 16.08 -18.59
N GLU A 201 -5.22 16.37 -19.39
CA GLU A 201 -5.57 17.74 -19.78
C GLU A 201 -5.95 18.58 -18.56
N TYR A 202 -6.70 17.99 -17.63
CA TYR A 202 -7.05 18.65 -16.38
C TYR A 202 -5.82 18.96 -15.52
N LEU A 203 -4.81 18.09 -15.46
CA LEU A 203 -3.56 18.32 -14.72
C LEU A 203 -2.71 19.42 -15.35
N GLY A 204 -2.82 19.60 -16.68
CA GLY A 204 -2.01 20.52 -17.46
C GLY A 204 -0.70 19.88 -17.94
N LEU A 205 -0.04 20.53 -18.92
CA LEU A 205 1.18 20.03 -19.55
C LEU A 205 2.33 19.82 -18.55
N ASP A 206 2.40 20.64 -17.50
CA ASP A 206 3.45 20.56 -16.46
C ASP A 206 3.05 19.67 -15.27
N GLY A 207 2.00 18.88 -15.41
CA GLY A 207 1.45 18.02 -14.36
C GLY A 207 2.01 16.60 -14.33
N LEU A 208 2.87 16.25 -15.30
CA LEU A 208 3.35 14.88 -15.51
C LEU A 208 4.83 14.87 -15.90
N TYR A 209 5.64 14.07 -15.18
CA TYR A 209 7.06 13.88 -15.50
C TYR A 209 7.45 12.40 -15.48
N VAL A 210 8.59 12.08 -16.10
CA VAL A 210 9.12 10.71 -16.11
C VAL A 210 9.78 10.38 -14.77
N THR A 211 10.44 11.35 -14.14
CA THR A 211 11.12 11.13 -12.85
C THR A 211 10.82 12.23 -11.84
N VAL A 212 10.96 11.90 -10.55
CA VAL A 212 10.87 12.87 -9.45
C VAL A 212 11.94 13.95 -9.57
N GLY A 213 13.17 13.58 -9.94
CA GLY A 213 14.27 14.55 -10.08
C GLY A 213 14.02 15.57 -11.19
N GLU A 214 13.47 15.13 -12.32
CA GLU A 214 13.05 16.01 -13.42
C GLU A 214 11.96 16.99 -12.96
N ALA A 215 10.91 16.48 -12.29
CA ALA A 215 9.84 17.31 -11.75
C ALA A 215 10.35 18.36 -10.77
N VAL A 216 11.23 17.99 -9.83
CA VAL A 216 11.82 18.92 -8.87
C VAL A 216 12.66 19.98 -9.57
N SER A 217 13.48 19.57 -10.56
CA SER A 217 14.37 20.47 -11.29
C SER A 217 13.60 21.50 -12.10
N ASP A 218 12.59 21.06 -12.87
CA ASP A 218 11.80 21.95 -13.72
C ASP A 218 11.01 22.95 -12.88
N ILE A 219 10.25 22.47 -11.89
CA ILE A 219 9.41 23.32 -11.02
C ILE A 219 10.26 24.32 -10.21
N SER A 220 11.43 23.89 -9.72
CA SER A 220 12.36 24.80 -9.04
C SER A 220 12.89 25.89 -9.97
N SER A 221 13.09 25.58 -11.26
CA SER A 221 13.56 26.56 -12.25
C SER A 221 12.48 27.60 -12.58
N GLN A 222 11.23 27.15 -12.74
CA GLN A 222 10.08 28.03 -12.98
C GLN A 222 9.93 29.08 -11.86
N TRP A 223 10.12 28.68 -10.60
CA TRP A 223 10.03 29.60 -9.47
C TRP A 223 11.20 30.58 -9.37
N LYS A 224 12.39 30.23 -9.86
CA LYS A 224 13.54 31.14 -9.90
C LYS A 224 13.41 32.20 -11.00
N CYS A 225 12.70 31.90 -12.09
CA CYS A 225 12.47 32.87 -13.17
C CYS A 225 11.36 33.89 -12.86
N HIS A 226 10.51 33.62 -11.87
CA HIS A 226 9.38 34.48 -11.48
C HIS A 226 9.61 35.25 -10.17
N ALA A 227 10.79 35.12 -9.55
CA ALA A 227 11.20 35.83 -8.33
C ALA A 227 12.24 36.91 -8.66
#